data_AF-A0A248TPX7-F1
#
_entry.id   AF-A0A248TPX7-F1
#
_cell.length_a   1.000
_cell.length_b   1.000
_cell.length_c   1.000
_cell.angle_alpha   90.00
_cell.angle_beta   90.00
_cell.angle_gamma   90.00
#
_symmetry.space_group_name_H-M   'P 1'
#
loop_
_entity.id
_entity.type
_entity.pdbx_description
1 polymer ?
#
loop_
_entity_poly.entity_id
_entity_poly.type
_entity_poly.pdbx_seq_one_letter_code
_entity_poly.pdbx_strand_id
1 'polypeptide(L)' 'MKKWVSILILGIMIILISTPLAYELVGIIYSNQNLTGEYIPILNGFIHSLMLVGTLIVIAGISLFIKDKK' A
#
# COMPACT_ATOMS: atom_id res chain seq x y z
N MET A 1 -20.37 -7.23 -7.40
CA MET A 1 -19.16 -6.99 -8.22
C MET A 1 -18.42 -8.30 -8.42
N LYS A 2 -17.79 -8.52 -9.57
CA LYS A 2 -16.91 -9.70 -9.74
C LYS A 2 -15.74 -9.61 -8.76
N LYS A 3 -15.32 -10.74 -8.18
CA LYS A 3 -14.28 -10.78 -7.13
C LYS A 3 -12.98 -10.08 -7.55
N TRP A 4 -12.56 -10.26 -8.81
CA TRP A 4 -11.36 -9.63 -9.34
C TRP A 4 -11.47 -8.09 -9.41
N VAL A 5 -12.66 -7.54 -9.68
CA VAL A 5 -12.90 -6.08 -9.71
C VAL A 5 -12.71 -5.50 -8.31
N SER A 6 -13.28 -6.14 -7.29
CA SER A 6 -13.14 -5.69 -5.90
C SER A 6 -11.69 -5.71 -5.43
N ILE A 7 -10.92 -6.73 -5.82
CA ILE A 7 -9.49 -6.84 -5.49
C ILE A 7 -8.65 -5.77 -6.21
N LEU A 8 -8.94 -5.49 -7.48
CA LEU A 8 -8.28 -4.40 -8.22
C LEU A 8 -8.52 -3.04 -7.58
N ILE A 9 -9.79 -2.74 -7.26
CA ILE A 9 -10.16 -1.47 -6.61
C ILE A 9 -9.44 -1.35 -5.26
N LEU A 10 -9.39 -2.42 -4.47
CA LEU A 10 -8.68 -2.41 -3.19
C LEU A 10 -7.19 -2.11 -3.37
N GLY A 11 -6.52 -2.76 -4.32
CA GLY A 11 -5.10 -2.52 -4.59
C GLY A 11 -4.81 -1.08 -5.01
N ILE A 12 -5.64 -0.53 -5.91
CA ILE A 12 -5.53 0.88 -6.34
C ILE A 12 -5.75 1.83 -5.15
N MET A 13 -6.77 1.57 -4.32
CA MET A 13 -7.04 2.38 -3.14
C MET A 13 -5.84 2.41 -2.18
N ILE A 14 -5.21 1.26 -1.92
CA ILE A 14 -4.02 1.17 -1.06
C ILE A 14 -2.87 2.02 -1.61
N ILE A 15 -2.64 1.99 -2.94
CA ILE A 15 -1.61 2.83 -3.57
C ILE A 15 -1.92 4.31 -3.39
N LEU A 16 -3.16 4.73 -3.64
CA LEU A 16 -3.57 6.14 -3.55
C LEU A 16 -3.45 6.71 -2.13
N ILE A 17 -3.78 5.92 -1.11
CA ILE A 17 -3.71 6.34 0.30
C ILE A 17 -2.36 6.00 0.96
N SER A 18 -1.40 5.43 0.23
CA SER A 18 -0.12 4.96 0.79
C SER A 18 0.64 6.06 1.52
N THR A 19 0.68 7.27 0.95
CA THR A 19 1.35 8.43 1.55
C THR A 19 0.73 8.84 2.90
N PRO A 20 -0.55 9.23 2.99
CA PRO A 20 -1.14 9.60 4.28
C PRO A 20 -1.12 8.44 5.29
N LEU A 21 -1.30 7.19 4.83
CA LEU A 21 -1.22 6.03 5.71
C LEU A 21 0.19 5.81 6.27
N ALA A 22 1.24 6.07 5.48
CA ALA A 22 2.62 5.99 5.95
C ALA A 22 2.92 7.05 7.03
N TYR A 23 2.43 8.28 6.87
CA TYR A 23 2.59 9.33 7.89
C TYR A 23 1.99 8.91 9.23
N GLU A 24 0.75 8.39 9.22
CA GLU A 24 0.08 7.89 10.42
C GLU A 24 0.85 6.70 11.05
N LEU A 25 1.26 5.73 10.24
CA LEU A 25 2.00 4.56 10.73
C LEU A 25 3.33 4.93 11.38
N VAL A 26 4.10 5.83 10.76
CA VAL A 26 5.36 6.31 11.34
C VAL A 26 5.09 7.07 12.65
N GLY A 27 4.06 7.92 12.69
CA GLY A 27 3.67 8.65 13.90
C GLY A 27 3.26 7.74 15.07
N ILE A 28 2.56 6.63 14.76
CA ILE A 28 2.15 5.63 15.76
C ILE A 28 3.36 4.81 16.24
N ILE A 29 4.14 4.26 15.32
CA ILE A 29 5.22 3.31 15.64
C ILE A 29 6.40 4.00 16.33
N TYR A 30 6.75 5.19 15.87
CA TYR A 30 7.88 5.97 16.38
C TYR A 30 7.42 7.12 17.28
N SER A 31 6.26 6.96 17.92
CA SER A 31 5.76 7.92 18.89
C SER A 31 6.82 8.17 19.98
N ASN A 32 7.07 9.44 20.30
CA ASN A 32 8.05 9.90 21.28
C ASN A 32 9.54 9.58 20.97
N GLN A 33 9.87 9.21 19.73
CA GLN A 33 11.27 9.05 19.30
C GLN A 33 11.77 10.29 18.54
N ASN A 34 13.01 10.70 18.80
CA ASN A 34 13.65 11.77 18.03
C ASN A 34 14.25 11.20 16.73
N LEU A 35 13.51 11.32 15.63
CA LEU A 35 13.93 10.84 14.31
C LEU A 35 14.64 11.91 13.46
N THR A 36 15.24 12.92 14.08
CA THR A 36 15.95 13.98 13.35
C THR A 36 17.04 13.38 12.46
N GLY A 37 16.93 13.57 11.15
CA GLY A 37 17.86 13.02 10.15
C GLY A 37 17.46 11.65 9.59
N GLU A 38 16.65 10.86 10.29
CA GLU A 38 16.23 9.51 9.87
C GLU A 38 14.75 9.42 9.45
N TYR A 39 13.95 10.44 9.79
CA TYR A 39 12.51 10.46 9.52
C TYR A 39 12.17 10.27 8.04
N ILE A 40 12.86 10.99 7.14
CA ILE A 40 12.56 10.96 5.70
C ILE A 40 12.86 9.57 5.09
N PRO A 41 14.03 8.95 5.31
CA PRO A 41 14.27 7.57 4.89
C PRO A 41 13.23 6.57 5.41
N ILE A 42 12.88 6.66 6.70
CA ILE A 42 11.89 5.76 7.32
C ILE A 42 10.52 5.94 6.66
N LEU A 43 10.04 7.18 6.56
CA LEU A 43 8.76 7.49 5.93
C LEU A 43 8.72 6.99 4.48
N ASN A 44 9.77 7.23 3.70
CA ASN A 44 9.86 6.72 2.34
C ASN A 44 9.82 5.18 2.30
N GLY A 45 10.47 4.51 3.26
CA GLY A 45 10.37 3.06 3.42
C GLY A 45 8.91 2.60 3.56
N PHE A 46 8.16 3.21 4.47
CA PHE A 46 6.74 2.90 4.67
C PHE A 46 5.89 3.15 3.43
N ILE A 47 6.08 4.29 2.75
CA ILE A 47 5.35 4.63 1.51
C ILE A 47 5.59 3.56 0.45
N HIS A 48 6.85 3.23 0.17
CA HIS A 48 7.20 2.25 -0.88
C HIS A 48 6.72 0.84 -0.51
N SER A 49 6.79 0.44 0.76
CA SER A 49 6.25 -0.84 1.21
C SER A 49 4.74 -0.91 1.01
N LEU A 50 3.98 0.14 1.33
CA LEU A 50 2.54 0.20 1.10
C LEU A 50 2.19 0.19 -0.40
N MET A 51 2.92 0.94 -1.22
CA MET A 51 2.78 0.91 -2.68
C MET A 51 3.05 -0.49 -3.24
N LEU A 52 4.06 -1.19 -2.73
CA LEU A 52 4.38 -2.56 -3.12
C LEU A 52 3.25 -3.53 -2.75
N VAL A 53 2.70 -3.42 -1.53
CA VAL A 53 1.52 -4.22 -1.12
C VAL A 53 0.34 -3.96 -2.05
N GLY A 54 0.02 -2.70 -2.33
CA GLY A 54 -1.04 -2.34 -3.26
C GLY A 54 -0.81 -2.90 -4.67
N THR A 55 0.44 -2.83 -5.16
CA THR A 55 0.84 -3.38 -6.47
C THR A 55 0.65 -4.89 -6.53
N LEU A 56 1.05 -5.63 -5.48
CA LEU A 56 0.84 -7.08 -5.40
C LEU A 56 -0.64 -7.44 -5.41
N ILE A 57 -1.49 -6.66 -4.73
CA ILE A 57 -2.94 -6.86 -4.73
C ILE A 57 -3.52 -6.61 -6.13
N VAL A 58 -3.07 -5.58 -6.84
CA VAL A 58 -3.45 -5.33 -8.24
C VAL A 58 -3.07 -6.53 -9.12
N ILE A 59 -1.84 -7.03 -9.01
CA ILE A 59 -1.39 -8.21 -9.77
C ILE A 59 -2.28 -9.42 -9.49
N ALA A 60 -2.61 -9.69 -8.23
CA ALA A 60 -3.53 -10.77 -7.87
C ALA A 60 -4.93 -10.58 -8.48
N GLY A 61 -5.44 -9.35 -8.52
CA GLY A 61 -6.68 -8.99 -9.20
C GLY A 61 -6.64 -9.30 -10.71
N ILE A 62 -5.54 -8.94 -11.38
CA ILE A 62 -5.32 -9.25 -12.80
C ILE A 62 -5.26 -10.76 -13.03
N SER A 63 -4.54 -11.51 -12.19
CA SER A 63 -4.46 -12.97 -12.31
C SER A 63 -5.83 -13.63 -12.18
N LEU A 64 -6.68 -13.15 -11.27
CA LEU A 64 -8.06 -13.64 -11.14
C LEU A 64 -8.93 -13.27 -12.34
N PHE A 65 -8.75 -12.07 -12.90
CA PHE A 65 -9.45 -11.66 -14.12
C PHE A 65 -9.10 -12.57 -15.31
N ILE A 66 -7.82 -12.89 -15.49
CA ILE A 66 -7.37 -13.81 -16.55
C ILE A 66 -7.98 -15.20 -16.34
N LYS A 67 -8.02 -15.69 -15.10
CA LYS A 67 -8.63 -16.97 -14.76
C LYS A 67 -10.15 -17.00 -15.00
N ASP A 68 -10.85 -15.89 -14.75
CA ASP A 68 -12.31 -15.76 -14.99
C ASP A 68 -12.66 -15.76 -16.49
N LYS A 69 -11.71 -15.36 -17.35
CA LYS A 69 -11.89 -15.31 -18.81
C LYS A 69 -11.52 -16.61 -19.54
N LYS A 70 -10.83 -17.53 -18.87
CA LYS A 70 -10.37 -18.81 -19.43
C LYS A 70 -11.36 -19.91 -19.07
#